data_AF-A0A183EUG7-F1
#
_entry.id   AF-A0A183EUG7-F1
#
_cell.length_a   1.000
_cell.length_b   1.000
_cell.length_c   1.000
_cell.angle_alpha   90.00
_cell.angle_beta   90.00
_cell.angle_gamma   90.00
#
_symmetry.space_group_name_H-M   'P 1'
#
loop_
_entity.id
_entity.type
_entity.pdbx_description
1 polymer ?
#
loop_
_entity_poly.entity_id
_entity_poly.type
_entity_poly.pdbx_seq_one_letter_code
_entity_poly.pdbx_strand_id
1 'polypeptide(L)'
;MEQLKRAIVAQFVARDEAGDGDGDVEYRLINTEPSGTFTVDPVTGIVQTAVRHYKPGETYRVFVQARDRTPTDYQVSQDSKVAVLEVYAGDRAPQFVEQQYRVYVPEDTQIGSRYH
;
A
#
# COMPACT_ATOMS: atom_id res chain seq x y z
N MET A 1 -17.59 -9.50 -15.38
CA MET A 1 -17.26 -9.39 -13.94
C MET A 1 -16.12 -8.39 -13.82
N GLU A 2 -16.40 -7.16 -13.42
CA GLU A 2 -15.37 -6.11 -13.35
C GLU A 2 -14.49 -6.30 -12.11
N GLN A 3 -13.20 -6.61 -12.33
CA GLN A 3 -12.22 -6.72 -11.26
C GLN A 3 -12.19 -5.40 -10.47
N LEU A 4 -12.28 -5.50 -9.15
CA LEU A 4 -12.00 -4.37 -8.27
C LEU A 4 -10.58 -3.87 -8.56
N LYS A 5 -10.43 -2.61 -9.00
CA LYS A 5 -9.12 -1.95 -8.96
C LYS A 5 -8.74 -1.75 -7.49
N ARG A 6 -7.95 -2.67 -6.94
CA ARG A 6 -7.38 -2.54 -5.59
C ARG A 6 -6.17 -1.63 -5.67
N ALA A 7 -6.19 -0.54 -4.92
CA ALA A 7 -5.06 0.38 -4.84
C ALA A 7 -4.12 -0.07 -3.72
N ILE A 8 -2.82 -0.16 -4.02
CA ILE A 8 -1.79 -0.32 -3.01
C ILE A 8 -1.62 1.02 -2.29
N VAL A 9 -1.69 0.99 -0.97
CA VAL A 9 -1.60 2.20 -0.13
C VAL A 9 -0.27 2.26 0.61
N ALA A 10 0.19 1.13 1.12
CA ALA A 10 1.44 1.01 1.86
C ALA A 10 1.93 -0.44 1.86
N GLN A 11 3.14 -0.64 2.37
CA GLN A 11 3.69 -1.95 2.69
C GLN A 11 4.26 -1.90 4.11
N PHE A 12 3.86 -2.85 4.95
CA PHE A 12 4.53 -3.09 6.23
C PHE A 12 5.78 -3.94 6.01
N VAL A 13 6.84 -3.62 6.74
CA VAL A 13 8.09 -4.38 6.74
C VAL A 13 8.42 -4.74 8.18
N ALA A 14 8.64 -6.03 8.41
CA ALA A 14 9.09 -6.59 9.67
C ALA A 14 10.42 -7.34 9.46
N ARG A 15 11.17 -7.50 10.55
CA ARG A 15 12.43 -8.26 10.62
C ARG A 15 12.33 -9.19 11.82
N ASP A 16 12.82 -10.41 11.67
CA ASP A 16 12.88 -11.38 12.76
C ASP A 16 14.11 -11.14 13.68
N GLU A 17 14.39 -12.09 14.57
CA GLU A 17 15.52 -12.02 15.51
C GLU A 17 16.89 -12.10 14.85
N ALA A 18 17.02 -12.79 13.71
CA ALA A 18 18.27 -12.94 12.98
C ALA A 18 18.52 -11.77 12.00
N GLY A 19 17.49 -10.95 11.76
CA GLY A 19 17.56 -9.74 10.97
C GLY A 19 17.48 -9.99 9.47
N ASP A 20 17.30 -11.25 9.05
CA ASP A 20 16.75 -11.58 7.75
C ASP A 20 15.26 -11.18 7.69
N GLY A 21 14.94 -10.46 6.63
CA GLY A 21 13.63 -9.85 6.43
C GLY A 21 12.67 -10.79 5.73
N ASP A 22 11.38 -10.44 5.89
CA ASP A 22 10.15 -10.81 5.16
C ASP A 22 9.81 -12.29 4.88
N GLY A 23 10.77 -13.18 4.62
CA GLY A 23 10.51 -14.59 4.26
C GLY A 23 9.87 -15.42 5.37
N ASP A 24 10.25 -15.13 6.62
CA ASP A 24 9.85 -15.90 7.80
C ASP A 24 8.84 -15.18 8.68
N VAL A 25 8.20 -14.12 8.15
CA VAL A 25 7.21 -13.33 8.88
C VAL A 25 5.84 -13.41 8.21
N GLU A 26 4.79 -13.56 9.02
CA GLU A 26 3.40 -13.47 8.58
C GLU A 26 2.73 -12.18 9.05
N TYR A 27 2.18 -11.42 8.09
CA TYR A 27 1.39 -10.23 8.38
C TYR A 27 -0.08 -10.59 8.58
N ARG A 28 -0.66 -10.12 9.68
CA ARG A 28 -2.07 -10.32 10.02
C ARG A 28 -2.78 -8.99 10.17
N LEU A 29 -3.90 -8.86 9.48
CA LEU A 29 -4.81 -7.72 9.66
C LEU A 29 -5.58 -7.93 10.97
N ILE A 30 -5.33 -7.07 11.94
CA ILE A 30 -6.00 -7.12 13.26
C ILE A 30 -7.36 -6.41 13.18
N ASN A 31 -7.37 -5.21 12.60
CA ASN A 31 -8.59 -4.42 12.43
C ASN A 31 -8.42 -3.39 11.31
N THR A 32 -9.54 -2.88 10.83
CA THR A 32 -9.59 -1.61 10.10
C THR A 32 -10.68 -0.74 10.68
N GLU A 33 -10.48 0.56 10.63
CA GLU A 33 -11.49 1.55 11.04
C GLU A 33 -11.76 2.47 9.85
N PRO A 34 -12.96 2.39 9.23
CA PRO A 34 -14.03 1.40 9.43
C PRO A 34 -13.65 -0.03 9.04
N SER A 35 -14.34 -1.03 9.60
CA SER A 35 -14.07 -2.45 9.35
C SER A 35 -14.29 -2.85 7.88
N GLY A 36 -13.41 -3.70 7.36
CA GLY A 36 -13.45 -4.22 5.99
C GLY A 36 -13.03 -3.23 4.90
N THR A 37 -12.31 -2.16 5.26
CA THR A 37 -11.89 -1.12 4.30
C THR A 37 -10.57 -1.42 3.62
N PHE A 38 -9.72 -2.23 4.25
CA PHE A 38 -8.41 -2.64 3.74
C PHE A 38 -8.19 -4.14 3.93
N THR A 39 -7.27 -4.68 3.14
CA THR A 39 -6.67 -6.01 3.30
C THR A 39 -5.17 -5.89 3.42
N VAL A 40 -4.53 -6.81 4.14
CA VAL A 40 -3.08 -6.99 4.11
C VAL A 40 -2.77 -8.33 3.45
N ASP A 41 -1.78 -8.34 2.57
CA ASP A 41 -1.21 -9.58 2.06
C ASP A 41 -0.31 -10.20 3.15
N PRO A 42 -0.53 -11.47 3.52
CA PRO A 42 0.12 -12.07 4.68
C PRO A 42 1.60 -12.37 4.47
N VAL A 43 2.09 -12.36 3.22
CA VAL A 43 3.49 -12.67 2.87
C VAL A 43 4.26 -11.37 2.63
N THR A 44 3.69 -10.46 1.84
CA THR A 44 4.39 -9.26 1.39
C THR A 44 4.17 -8.05 2.30
N GLY A 45 3.20 -8.11 3.21
CA GLY A 45 2.82 -6.97 4.05
C GLY A 45 2.14 -5.84 3.28
N ILE A 46 1.79 -6.05 2.01
CA ILE A 46 1.15 -5.04 1.16
C ILE A 46 -0.27 -4.78 1.66
N VAL A 47 -0.55 -3.51 1.97
CA VAL A 47 -1.89 -3.02 2.34
C VAL A 47 -2.58 -2.48 1.10
N GLN A 48 -3.78 -3.00 0.82
CA GLN A 48 -4.59 -2.60 -0.33
C GLN A 48 -6.02 -2.24 0.07
N THR A 49 -6.66 -1.42 -0.74
CA THR A 49 -8.08 -1.11 -0.57
C THR A 49 -8.96 -2.35 -0.81
N ALA A 50 -9.93 -2.56 0.07
CA ALA A 50 -10.93 -3.63 -0.05
C ALA A 50 -12.28 -3.13 -0.57
N VAL A 51 -12.51 -1.81 -0.52
CA VAL A 51 -13.74 -1.14 -0.93
C VAL A 51 -13.60 -0.47 -2.30
N ARG A 52 -14.72 -0.35 -3.03
CA ARG A 52 -14.76 0.36 -4.33
C ARG A 52 -14.68 1.88 -4.18
N HIS A 53 -15.22 2.41 -3.10
CA HIS A 53 -15.32 3.84 -2.85
C HIS A 53 -14.88 4.15 -1.42
N TYR A 54 -14.08 5.19 -1.28
CA TYR A 54 -13.79 5.83 0.00
C TYR A 54 -14.59 7.12 0.12
N LYS A 55 -14.70 7.64 1.34
CA LYS A 55 -15.32 8.95 1.60
C LYS A 55 -14.22 10.01 1.58
N PRO A 56 -14.27 11.00 0.68
CA PRO A 56 -13.30 12.08 0.66
C PRO A 56 -13.27 12.82 2.01
N GLY A 57 -12.08 13.17 2.47
CA GLY A 57 -11.86 13.91 3.72
C GLY A 57 -11.88 13.06 5.00
N GLU A 58 -12.10 11.75 4.91
CA GLU A 58 -12.04 10.84 6.06
C GLU A 58 -10.63 10.29 6.29
N THR A 59 -10.32 9.97 7.56
CA THR A 59 -9.12 9.23 7.94
C THR A 59 -9.49 7.80 8.29
N TYR A 60 -8.80 6.85 7.66
CA TYR A 60 -8.96 5.43 7.91
C TYR A 60 -7.78 4.92 8.73
N ARG A 61 -8.00 3.87 9.52
CA ARG A 61 -6.91 3.20 10.24
C ARG A 61 -6.81 1.73 9.85
N VAL A 62 -5.57 1.25 9.73
CA VAL A 62 -5.25 -0.15 9.47
C VAL A 62 -4.32 -0.63 10.57
N PHE A 63 -4.71 -1.71 11.25
CA PHE A 63 -3.96 -2.30 12.35
C PHE A 63 -3.39 -3.63 11.87
N VAL A 64 -2.06 -3.72 11.83
CA VAL A 64 -1.35 -4.91 11.33
C VAL A 64 -0.40 -5.41 12.39
N GLN A 65 -0.30 -6.74 12.52
CA GLN A 65 0.64 -7.41 13.39
C GLN A 65 1.47 -8.39 12.58
N ALA A 66 2.77 -8.46 12.86
CA ALA A 66 3.67 -9.45 12.28
C ALA A 66 3.82 -10.65 13.23
N ARG A 67 4.02 -11.84 12.69
CA ARG A 67 4.35 -13.06 13.42
C ARG A 67 5.60 -13.70 12.87
N ASP A 68 6.59 -13.95 13.71
CA ASP A 68 7.73 -14.80 13.35
C ASP A 68 7.27 -16.28 13.22
N ARG A 69 7.62 -16.90 12.09
CA ARG A 69 7.31 -18.30 11.77
C ARG A 69 8.47 -19.26 12.03
N THR A 70 9.70 -18.77 12.18
CA THR A 70 10.90 -19.58 12.42
C THR A 70 11.66 -19.12 13.67
N PRO A 71 10.99 -19.04 14.82
CA PRO A 71 11.63 -18.48 16.00
C PRO A 71 12.69 -19.39 16.59
N THR A 72 13.73 -18.78 17.16
CA THR A 72 14.78 -19.54 17.85
C THR A 72 14.36 -19.96 19.26
N ASP A 73 13.49 -19.17 19.92
CA ASP A 73 12.93 -19.46 21.24
C ASP A 73 11.39 -19.41 21.26
N TYR A 74 10.76 -20.58 21.33
CA TYR A 74 9.30 -20.73 21.41
C TYR A 74 8.69 -20.33 22.77
N GLN A 75 9.50 -20.00 23.78
CA GLN A 75 9.00 -19.49 25.07
C GLN A 75 8.64 -18.01 25.02
N VAL A 76 9.09 -17.27 23.99
CA VAL A 76 8.80 -15.86 23.78
C VAL A 76 7.60 -15.71 22.83
N SER A 77 6.88 -14.58 22.96
CA SER A 77 5.83 -14.22 22.01
C SER A 77 6.44 -13.93 20.65
N GLN A 78 5.93 -14.61 19.62
CA GLN A 78 6.32 -14.40 18.22
C GLN A 78 5.54 -13.28 17.54
N ASP A 79 4.55 -12.74 18.25
CA ASP A 79 3.72 -11.66 17.75
C ASP A 79 4.39 -10.31 18.04
N SER A 80 4.53 -9.48 17.01
CA SER A 80 4.99 -8.10 17.15
C SER A 80 3.98 -7.25 17.92
N LYS A 81 4.37 -6.04 18.30
CA LYS A 81 3.40 -4.99 18.62
C LYS A 81 2.51 -4.72 17.40
N VAL A 82 1.27 -4.31 17.64
CA VAL A 82 0.35 -3.87 16.58
C VAL A 82 0.85 -2.55 16.02
N ALA A 83 1.12 -2.52 14.72
CA ALA A 83 1.43 -1.32 13.98
C ALA A 83 0.13 -0.68 13.45
N VAL A 84 0.08 0.65 13.46
CA VAL A 84 -1.10 1.41 13.03
C VAL A 84 -0.72 2.30 11.86
N LEU A 85 -1.43 2.17 10.74
CA LEU A 85 -1.34 3.03 9.57
C LEU A 85 -2.59 3.92 9.50
N GLU A 86 -2.40 5.23 9.53
CA GLU A 86 -3.46 6.21 9.26
C GLU A 86 -3.42 6.63 7.79
N VAL A 87 -4.55 6.48 7.08
CA VAL A 87 -4.69 6.79 5.66
C VAL A 87 -5.71 7.90 5.48
N TYR A 88 -5.26 9.08 5.06
CA TYR A 88 -6.16 10.18 4.73
C TYR A 88 -6.68 10.05 3.30
N ALA A 89 -8.01 10.01 3.16
CA ALA A 89 -8.69 9.91 1.88
C ALA A 89 -8.90 11.30 1.25
N GLY A 90 -7.79 11.99 0.99
CA GLY A 90 -7.77 13.28 0.30
C GLY A 90 -7.57 13.17 -1.21
N ASP A 91 -7.76 14.28 -1.89
CA ASP A 91 -7.33 14.40 -3.28
C ASP A 91 -5.80 14.32 -3.33
N ARG A 92 -5.26 13.35 -4.08
CA ARG A 92 -3.85 13.41 -4.46
C ARG A 92 -3.69 14.47 -5.54
N ALA A 93 -2.78 15.40 -5.33
CA ALA A 93 -2.38 16.33 -6.39
C ALA A 93 -1.97 15.54 -7.64
N PRO A 94 -2.27 16.05 -8.86
CA PRO A 94 -1.85 15.40 -10.10
C PRO A 94 -0.37 15.05 -10.05
N GLN A 95 -0.04 13.81 -10.35
CA GLN A 95 1.35 13.38 -10.47
C GLN A 95 1.73 13.33 -11.94
N PHE A 96 2.80 14.03 -12.29
CA PHE A 96 3.44 13.88 -13.58
C PHE A 96 4.26 12.60 -13.59
N VAL A 97 4.16 11.83 -14.68
CA VAL A 97 4.94 10.59 -14.88
C VAL A 97 6.42 10.93 -15.04
N GLU A 98 6.70 12.03 -15.72
CA GLU A 98 8.04 12.57 -15.97
C GLU A 98 8.20 13.89 -15.21
N GLN A 99 9.39 14.16 -14.67
CA GLN A 99 9.68 15.48 -14.10
C GLN A 99 9.75 16.58 -15.18
N GLN A 100 10.05 16.20 -16.43
CA GLN A 100 10.14 17.10 -17.56
C GLN A 100 9.61 16.40 -18.81
N TYR A 101 8.66 17.04 -19.50
CA TYR A 101 8.23 16.62 -20.83
C TYR A 101 8.97 17.43 -21.89
N ARG A 102 9.61 16.76 -22.86
CA ARG A 102 10.20 17.40 -24.05
C ARG A 102 9.52 16.88 -25.29
N VAL A 103 9.07 17.80 -26.13
CA VAL A 103 8.46 17.51 -27.43
C VAL A 103 9.14 18.37 -28.48
N TYR A 104 9.45 17.78 -29.63
CA TYR A 104 9.98 18.50 -30.79
C TYR A 104 8.85 18.73 -31.79
N VAL A 105 8.64 19.98 -32.19
CA VAL A 105 7.59 20.37 -33.13
C VAL A 105 8.25 21.06 -34.33
N PRO A 106 8.19 20.48 -35.54
CA PRO A 106 8.66 21.11 -36.77
C PRO A 106 7.93 22.42 -37.07
N GLU A 107 8.61 23.38 -37.69
CA GLU A 107 8.05 24.72 -37.95
C GLU A 107 6.89 24.72 -38.96
N ASP A 108 6.82 23.71 -39.82
CA ASP A 108 5.78 23.50 -40.84
C ASP A 108 4.58 22.69 -40.32
N THR A 109 4.51 22.49 -39.00
CA THR A 109 3.39 21.79 -38.36
C THR A 109 2.06 22.48 -38.65
N GLN A 110 1.11 21.74 -39.23
CA GLN A 110 -0.25 22.20 -39.43
C GLN A 110 -0.97 22.47 -38.10
N ILE A 111 -1.82 23.51 -38.10
CA ILE A 111 -2.67 23.85 -36.96
C ILE A 111 -3.59 22.67 -36.64
N GLY A 112 -3.57 22.22 -35.40
CA GLY A 112 -4.40 21.12 -34.91
C GLY A 112 -3.67 19.78 -34.76
N SER A 113 -2.41 19.67 -35.16
CA SER A 113 -1.60 18.47 -34.91
C SER A 113 -1.43 18.23 -33.40
N ARG A 114 -1.73 16.99 -32.95
CA ARG A 114 -1.49 16.54 -31.57
C ARG A 114 -0.16 15.80 -31.48
N TYR A 115 0.59 16.09 -30.41
CA TYR A 115 1.82 15.40 -30.05
C TYR A 115 1.64 14.71 -28.69
N HIS A 116 2.21 13.51 -28.56
CA HIS A 116 2.18 12.67 -27.36
C HIS A 116 3.57 12.59 -26.74
#